data_AF-A0A8T6HT57-F1
#
_entry.id   AF-A0A8T6HT57-F1
#
_cell.length_a   1.000
_cell.length_b   1.000
_cell.length_c   1.000
_cell.angle_alpha   90.00
_cell.angle_beta   90.00
_cell.angle_gamma   90.00
#
_symmetry.space_group_name_H-M   'P 1'
#
loop_
_entity.id
_entity.type
_entity.pdbx_description
1 polymer ?
#
loop_
_entity_poly.entity_id
_entity_poly.type
_entity_poly.pdbx_seq_one_letter_code
_entity_poly.pdbx_strand_id
1 'polypeptide(L)' 'MKLSISLPGEDIRFLDSYAQTQGIGSRSGVIRAALQLLRTSALIDDYVSAWAEQADDDGETWDRSVSDGLGP' A
#
# COMPACT_ATOMS: atom_id res chain seq x y z
N MET A 1 22.49 -4.05 -0.42
CA MET A 1 23.02 -3.61 0.89
C MET A 1 22.59 -4.60 1.97
N LYS A 2 23.46 -4.93 2.92
CA LYS A 2 23.15 -5.79 4.07
C LYS A 2 23.09 -4.93 5.33
N LEU A 3 22.13 -5.20 6.21
CA LEU A 3 21.93 -4.51 7.48
C LEU A 3 21.84 -5.57 8.59
N SER A 4 22.49 -5.32 9.72
CA SER A 4 22.31 -6.13 10.93
C SER A 4 21.31 -5.42 11.84
N ILE A 5 20.29 -6.15 12.31
CA ILE A 5 19.26 -5.63 13.21
C ILE A 5 19.04 -6.62 14.35
N SER A 6 18.78 -6.10 15.55
CA SER A 6 18.34 -6.89 16.69
C SER A 6 16.82 -6.75 16.81
N LEU A 7 16.13 -7.89 16.85
CA LEU A 7 14.67 -7.94 17.01
C LEU A 7 14.32 -8.89 18.17
N PRO A 8 13.26 -8.59 18.94
CA PRO A 8 12.63 -9.54 19.84
C PRO A 8 12.32 -10.88 19.15
N GLY A 9 12.40 -11.97 19.90
CA GLY A 9 12.13 -13.31 19.35
C GLY A 9 10.71 -13.48 18.82
N GLU A 10 9.73 -12.75 19.37
CA GLU A 10 8.35 -12.72 18.88
C GLU A 10 8.23 -12.09 17.49
N ASP A 11 8.93 -10.99 17.24
CA ASP A 11 8.95 -10.35 15.92
C ASP A 11 9.59 -11.26 14.88
N ILE A 12 10.66 -11.98 15.25
CA ILE A 12 11.29 -12.96 14.36
C ILE A 12 10.29 -14.08 14.00
N ARG A 13 9.57 -14.62 15.00
CA ARG A 13 8.53 -15.64 14.77
C ARG A 13 7.41 -15.12 13.87
N PHE A 14 7.00 -13.87 14.06
CA PHE A 14 6.00 -13.23 13.21
C PHE A 14 6.48 -13.14 11.76
N LEU A 15 7.71 -12.66 11.53
CA LEU A 15 8.29 -12.57 10.19
C LEU A 15 8.35 -13.95 9.50
N ASP A 16 8.72 -15.01 10.22
CA ASP A 16 8.78 -16.37 9.68
C ASP A 16 7.39 -16.91 9.31
N SER A 17 6.40 -16.74 10.19
CA SER A 17 5.02 -17.16 9.95
C SER A 17 4.41 -16.42 8.76
N TYR A 18 4.64 -15.10 8.69
CA TYR A 18 4.16 -14.28 7.59
C TYR A 18 4.82 -14.67 6.27
N ALA A 19 6.15 -14.90 6.29
CA ALA A 19 6.89 -15.38 5.13
C ALA A 19 6.30 -16.69 4.59
N GLN A 20 6.03 -17.65 5.46
CA GLN A 20 5.45 -18.94 5.09
C GLN A 20 4.03 -18.80 4.53
N THR A 21 3.18 -18.02 5.20
CA THR A 21 1.78 -17.82 4.80
C THR A 21 1.65 -17.13 3.45
N GLN A 22 2.55 -16.18 3.16
CA GLN A 22 2.51 -15.37 1.92
C GLN A 22 3.45 -15.91 0.82
N GLY A 23 4.13 -17.04 1.05
CA GLY A 23 5.09 -17.59 0.08
C GLY A 23 6.32 -16.70 -0.18
N ILE A 24 6.70 -15.87 0.79
CA ILE A 24 7.84 -14.95 0.66
C ILE A 24 9.13 -15.66 1.07
N GLY A 25 10.10 -15.72 0.15
CA GLY A 25 11.31 -16.55 0.33
C GLY A 25 12.33 -16.09 1.38
N SER A 26 12.09 -15.02 2.16
CA SER A 26 13.00 -14.59 3.23
C SER A 26 12.40 -13.55 4.18
N ARG A 27 12.96 -13.45 5.40
CA ARG A 27 12.67 -12.37 6.36
C ARG A 27 12.91 -10.98 5.77
N SER A 28 13.99 -10.80 5.00
CA SER A 28 14.26 -9.53 4.30
C SER A 28 13.22 -9.22 3.22
N GLY A 29 12.58 -10.23 2.63
CA GLY A 29 11.43 -10.06 1.74
C GLY A 29 10.21 -9.53 2.49
N VAL A 30 9.92 -10.08 3.66
CA VAL A 30 8.83 -9.58 4.52
C VAL A 30 9.08 -8.15 4.97
N ILE A 31 10.31 -7.83 5.41
CA ILE A 31 10.69 -6.45 5.78
C ILE A 31 10.52 -5.50 4.60
N ARG A 32 10.86 -5.91 3.37
CA ARG A 32 10.64 -5.09 2.17
C ARG A 32 9.16 -4.83 1.92
N ALA A 33 8.30 -5.84 2.09
CA ALA A 33 6.86 -5.68 1.96
C ALA A 33 6.31 -4.71 3.03
N ALA A 34 6.77 -4.84 4.28
CA ALA A 34 6.40 -3.91 5.36
C ALA A 34 6.85 -2.47 5.07
N LEU A 35 8.06 -2.28 4.53
CA LEU A 35 8.55 -0.96 4.11
C LEU A 35 7.72 -0.38 2.96
N GLN A 36 7.27 -1.21 2.02
CA GLN A 36 6.37 -0.75 0.97
C GLN A 36 5.03 -0.30 1.55
N LEU A 37 4.47 -1.07 2.48
CA LEU A 37 3.24 -0.71 3.17
C LEU A 37 3.38 0.62 3.92
N LEU A 38 4.49 0.84 4.63
CA LEU A 38 4.79 2.10 5.32
C LEU A 38 4.88 3.30 4.37
N ARG A 39 5.46 3.11 3.17
CA ARG A 39 5.51 4.16 2.15
C ARG A 39 4.12 4.47 1.61
N THR A 40 3.33 3.44 1.33
CA THR A 40 1.96 3.62 0.85
C THR A 40 1.06 4.26 1.90
N SER A 41 1.21 3.91 3.18
CA SER A 41 0.44 4.54 4.25
C SER A 41 0.79 6.02 4.42
N ALA A 42 2.02 6.43 4.12
CA ALA A 42 2.42 7.83 4.15
C ALA A 42 1.77 8.67 3.04
N LEU A 43 1.22 8.04 1.99
CA LEU A 43 0.55 8.73 0.89
C LEU A 43 -0.94 8.97 1.15
N ILE A 44 -1.50 8.46 2.26
CA ILE A 44 -2.94 8.54 2.52
C ILE A 44 -3.42 9.99 2.55
N ASP A 45 -2.71 10.86 3.27
CA ASP A 45 -3.08 12.27 3.39
C ASP A 45 -2.99 12.99 2.03
N ASP A 46 -1.97 12.67 1.22
CA ASP A 46 -1.83 13.21 -0.14
C ASP A 46 -2.98 12.76 -1.05
N TYR A 47 -3.40 11.50 -0.96
CA TYR A 47 -4.56 10.99 -1.69
C TYR A 47 -5.86 11.66 -1.24
N VAL A 48 -6.03 11.90 0.07
CA VAL A 48 -7.19 12.61 0.61
C VAL A 48 -7.23 14.05 0.09
N SER A 49 -6.09 14.77 0.09
CA SER A 49 -6.00 16.12 -0.47
C SER A 49 -6.34 16.13 -1.96
N ALA A 50 -5.74 15.24 -2.73
CA ALA A 50 -5.97 15.15 -4.17
C ALA A 50 -7.45 14.87 -4.51
N TRP A 51 -8.11 14.03 -3.72
CA TRP A 51 -9.53 13.74 -3.91
C TRP A 51 -10.42 14.94 -3.58
N ALA A 52 -10.07 15.70 -2.54
CA ALA A 52 -10.79 16.94 -2.20
C ALA A 52 -10.62 18.01 -3.30
N GLU A 53 -9.39 18.20 -3.78
CA GLU A 53 -9.09 19.12 -4.89
C GLU A 53 -9.86 18.75 -6.17
N GLN A 54 -9.93 17.46 -6.50
CA GLN A 54 -10.67 16.98 -7.68
C GLN A 54 -12.18 17.19 -7.56
N ALA A 55 -12.75 17.07 -6.35
CA ALA A 55 -14.17 17.32 -6.12
C ALA A 55 -14.53 18.81 -6.29
N ASP A 56 -13.63 19.71 -5.92
CA ASP A 56 -13.86 21.16 -5.97
C ASP A 56 -13.72 21.76 -7.39
N ASP A 57 -12.95 21.11 -8.28
CA ASP A 57 -12.65 21.63 -9.63
C ASP A 57 -13.51 20.98 -10.73
N ASP A 58 -13.24 19.72 -11.06
CA ASP A 58 -13.73 19.08 -12.28
C ASP A 58 -14.58 17.81 -12.04
N GLY A 59 -14.90 17.50 -10.78
CA GLY A 59 -15.60 16.27 -10.39
C GLY A 59 -16.90 16.01 -11.15
N GLU A 60 -17.78 17.02 -11.22
CA GLU A 60 -19.06 16.93 -11.96
C GLU A 60 -18.89 16.83 -13.48
N THR A 61 -17.73 17.22 -14.02
CA THR A 61 -17.43 17.12 -15.44
C THR A 61 -17.10 15.69 -15.85
N TRP A 62 -16.29 14.99 -15.05
CA TRP A 62 -15.92 13.61 -15.32
C TRP A 62 -17.05 12.62 -15.00
N ASP A 63 -17.89 12.90 -14.00
CA ASP A 63 -19.04 12.06 -13.63
C ASP A 63 -19.99 11.78 -14.81
N ARG A 64 -20.13 12.74 -15.73
CA ARG A 64 -20.97 12.60 -16.93
C ARG A 64 -20.51 11.49 -17.87
N SER A 65 -19.21 11.17 -17.87
CA SER A 65 -18.62 10.15 -18.74
C SER A 65 -18.58 8.75 -18.12
N VAL A 66 -19.02 8.58 -16.87
CA VAL A 66 -18.92 7.29 -16.15
C VAL A 66 -19.69 6.15 -16.83
N SER A 67 -20.72 6.49 -17.62
CA SER A 67 -21.57 5.53 -18.33
C SER A 67 -21.26 5.40 -19.83
N ASP A 68 -20.24 6.11 -20.32
CA ASP A 68 -19.87 6.07 -21.73
C ASP A 68 -19.42 4.66 -22.13
N GLY A 69 -20.03 4.12 -23.19
CA GLY A 69 -19.73 2.77 -23.68
C GLY A 69 -20.37 1.61 -22.90
N LEU A 70 -21.19 1.89 -21.86
CA LEU A 70 -21.93 0.88 -21.08
C LEU A 70 -23.38 0.65 -21.57
N GLY A 71 -23.71 1.05 -22.79
CA GLY A 71 -24.98 0.67 -23.45
C GLY A 71 -25.11 -0.86 -23.60
N PRO A 72 -26.35 -1.39 -23.79
CA PRO A 72 -26.59 -2.84 -23.85
C PRO A 72 -25.78 -3.55 -24.93
#